data_AF-M5PSE0-F1
#
_entry.id   AF-M5PSE0-F1
#
_cell.length_a   1.000
_cell.length_b   1.000
_cell.length_c   1.000
_cell.angle_alpha   90.00
_cell.angle_beta   90.00
_cell.angle_gamma   90.00
#
_symmetry.space_group_name_H-M   'P 1'
#
loop_
_entity.id
_entity.type
_entity.pdbx_description
1 polymer ?
#
loop_
_entity_poly.entity_id
_entity_poly.type
_entity_poly.pdbx_seq_one_letter_code
_entity_poly.pdbx_strand_id
1 'polypeptide(L)'
;MKKITRDLRRVHRPSKPNPNRARGSRAKSRVMEMEGLWPRPLGKSMAILLWALKEMGKDIKKTSFDCLHIEKGARIDFRDPASIRADLGKISFVEIKTSSRLNLAPDFDRYFCSVTQSELDAGRQLGEQYVVLVYNLLTGARMWLTMAELMARAKTVTPCYSVRL
;
A
#
# COMPACT_ATOMS: atom_id res chain seq x y z
N MET A 1 -18.50 -57.17 -11.88
CA MET A 1 -19.46 -56.11 -11.48
C MET A 1 -18.70 -54.92 -10.90
N LYS A 2 -18.93 -53.75 -11.50
CA LYS A 2 -18.69 -52.33 -11.10
C LYS A 2 -17.45 -51.94 -10.27
N LYS A 3 -16.49 -51.29 -10.94
CA LYS A 3 -15.54 -50.31 -10.36
C LYS A 3 -16.32 -49.05 -9.98
N ILE A 4 -16.19 -48.57 -8.74
CA ILE A 4 -16.73 -47.28 -8.29
C ILE A 4 -15.59 -46.26 -8.33
N THR A 5 -15.56 -45.44 -9.37
CA THR A 5 -14.75 -44.23 -9.45
C THR A 5 -15.45 -43.11 -8.67
N ARG A 6 -14.87 -42.66 -7.53
CA ARG A 6 -15.31 -41.43 -6.86
C ARG A 6 -14.66 -40.23 -7.53
N ASP A 7 -15.41 -39.59 -8.42
CA ASP A 7 -15.10 -38.27 -8.99
C ASP A 7 -15.31 -37.20 -7.89
N LEU A 8 -14.24 -36.85 -7.17
CA LEU A 8 -14.24 -35.75 -6.19
C LEU A 8 -13.92 -34.42 -6.90
N ARG A 9 -14.87 -33.92 -7.71
CA ARG A 9 -14.82 -32.52 -8.17
C ARG A 9 -15.13 -31.60 -7.00
N ARG A 10 -14.08 -31.07 -6.38
CA ARG A 10 -14.13 -30.03 -5.36
C ARG A 10 -14.72 -28.76 -6.01
N VAL A 11 -16.02 -28.54 -5.83
CA VAL A 11 -16.69 -27.29 -6.23
C VAL A 11 -15.98 -26.13 -5.54
N HIS A 12 -15.40 -25.22 -6.33
CA HIS A 12 -14.79 -24.00 -5.84
C HIS A 12 -15.87 -23.11 -5.19
N ARG A 13 -16.04 -23.22 -3.87
CA ARG A 13 -16.82 -22.25 -3.10
C ARG A 13 -16.01 -20.95 -3.02
N PRO A 14 -16.51 -19.81 -3.51
CA PRO A 14 -15.84 -18.54 -3.29
C PRO A 14 -15.74 -18.29 -1.78
N SER A 15 -14.52 -18.02 -1.31
CA SER A 15 -14.29 -17.66 0.09
C SER A 15 -15.06 -16.40 0.45
N LYS A 16 -15.80 -16.42 1.57
CA LYS A 16 -16.45 -15.22 2.10
C LYS A 16 -15.39 -14.14 2.41
N PRO A 17 -15.60 -12.88 2.03
CA PRO A 17 -14.64 -11.81 2.28
C PRO A 17 -14.46 -11.59 3.79
N ASN A 18 -13.21 -11.51 4.25
CA ASN A 18 -12.88 -11.21 5.64
C ASN A 18 -13.40 -9.79 6.00
N PRO A 19 -14.32 -9.65 6.97
CA PRO A 19 -14.95 -8.38 7.31
C PRO A 19 -13.95 -7.32 7.79
N ASN A 20 -12.81 -7.72 8.38
CA ASN A 20 -11.75 -6.79 8.78
C ASN A 20 -11.05 -6.15 7.59
N ARG A 21 -10.94 -6.87 6.45
CA ARG A 21 -10.39 -6.34 5.20
C ARG A 21 -11.30 -5.26 4.60
N ALA A 22 -12.62 -5.48 4.66
CA ALA A 22 -13.61 -4.52 4.18
C ALA A 22 -13.68 -3.25 5.05
N ARG A 23 -13.41 -3.35 6.36
CA ARG A 23 -13.33 -2.19 7.26
C ARG A 23 -12.05 -1.37 7.04
N GLY A 24 -10.89 -2.03 6.92
CA GLY A 24 -9.62 -1.38 6.59
C GLY A 24 -9.66 -0.65 5.25
N SER A 25 -10.32 -1.24 4.24
CA SER A 25 -10.50 -0.58 2.93
C SER A 25 -11.28 0.72 3.01
N ARG A 26 -12.33 0.80 3.87
CA ARG A 26 -13.13 2.03 4.05
C ARG A 26 -12.36 3.11 4.78
N ALA A 27 -11.63 2.74 5.84
CA ALA A 27 -10.77 3.67 6.57
C ALA A 27 -9.72 4.31 5.67
N LYS A 28 -9.01 3.51 4.85
CA LYS A 28 -8.01 4.03 3.90
C LYS A 28 -8.63 4.95 2.86
N SER A 29 -9.81 4.62 2.32
CA SER A 29 -10.51 5.48 1.35
C SER A 29 -10.84 6.85 1.92
N ARG A 30 -11.31 6.90 3.18
CA ARG A 30 -11.57 8.18 3.88
C ARG A 30 -10.29 9.00 4.07
N VAL A 31 -9.20 8.35 4.47
CA VAL A 31 -7.89 9.04 4.60
C VAL A 31 -7.44 9.58 3.24
N MET A 32 -7.60 8.82 2.16
CA MET A 32 -7.25 9.29 0.82
C MET A 32 -8.01 10.56 0.44
N GLU A 33 -9.32 10.58 0.68
CA GLU A 33 -10.15 11.76 0.41
C GLU A 33 -9.70 12.97 1.25
N MET A 34 -9.48 12.79 2.55
CA MET A 34 -9.07 13.86 3.46
C MET A 34 -7.68 14.45 3.13
N GLU A 35 -6.78 13.62 2.63
CA GLU A 35 -5.40 14.00 2.30
C GLU A 35 -5.21 14.36 0.81
N GLY A 36 -6.27 14.33 -0.01
CA GLY A 36 -6.17 14.60 -1.45
C GLY A 36 -5.31 13.57 -2.20
N LEU A 37 -5.27 12.33 -1.72
CA LEU A 37 -4.48 11.24 -2.31
C LEU A 37 -5.21 10.64 -3.50
N TRP A 38 -4.43 10.30 -4.51
CA TRP A 38 -4.91 9.69 -5.74
C TRP A 38 -5.01 8.17 -5.56
N PRO A 39 -6.14 7.54 -5.92
CA PRO A 39 -6.20 6.09 -5.92
C PRO A 39 -5.17 5.52 -6.88
N ARG A 40 -4.75 4.28 -6.62
CA ARG A 40 -3.90 3.54 -7.55
C ARG A 40 -4.51 3.54 -8.95
N PRO A 41 -3.71 3.75 -10.00
CA PRO A 41 -4.14 3.45 -11.36
C PRO A 41 -4.67 2.01 -11.46
N LEU A 42 -5.61 1.78 -12.36
CA LEU A 42 -6.24 0.47 -12.55
C LEU A 42 -5.85 -0.14 -13.89
N GLY A 43 -5.96 -1.47 -14.00
CA GLY A 43 -5.78 -2.20 -15.25
C GLY A 43 -4.47 -1.86 -15.97
N LYS A 44 -4.58 -1.49 -17.25
CA LYS A 44 -3.43 -1.16 -18.11
C LYS A 44 -2.60 -0.01 -17.57
N SER A 45 -3.21 1.02 -16.99
CA SER A 45 -2.48 2.17 -16.45
C SER A 45 -1.56 1.80 -15.28
N MET A 46 -1.96 0.85 -14.44
CA MET A 46 -1.06 0.31 -13.41
C MET A 46 0.11 -0.46 -14.03
N ALA A 47 -0.15 -1.26 -15.05
CA ALA A 47 0.92 -2.00 -15.74
C ALA A 47 1.93 -1.05 -16.39
N ILE A 48 1.46 0.04 -17.00
CA ILE A 48 2.32 1.07 -17.61
C ILE A 48 3.15 1.79 -16.55
N LEU A 49 2.56 2.16 -15.40
CA LEU A 49 3.31 2.76 -14.28
C LEU A 49 4.42 1.84 -13.77
N LEU A 50 4.13 0.57 -13.53
CA LEU A 50 5.13 -0.39 -13.06
C LEU A 50 6.21 -0.67 -14.10
N TRP A 51 5.84 -0.70 -15.38
CA TRP A 51 6.81 -0.83 -16.46
C TRP A 51 7.75 0.38 -16.53
N ALA A 52 7.21 1.60 -16.46
CA ALA A 52 8.02 2.83 -16.45
C ALA A 52 8.98 2.89 -15.26
N LEU A 53 8.53 2.45 -14.07
CA LEU A 53 9.39 2.30 -12.89
C LEU A 53 10.52 1.29 -13.14
N LYS A 54 10.19 0.14 -13.73
CA LYS A 54 11.16 -0.93 -14.01
C LYS A 54 12.24 -0.49 -15.00
N GLU A 55 11.88 0.25 -16.04
CA GLU A 55 12.83 0.86 -16.98
C GLU A 55 13.83 1.81 -16.29
N MET A 56 13.43 2.37 -15.13
CA MET A 56 14.28 3.21 -14.29
C MET A 56 14.97 2.43 -13.16
N GLY A 57 14.99 1.10 -13.24
CA GLY A 57 15.64 0.22 -12.25
C GLY A 57 14.84 0.02 -10.96
N LYS A 58 13.55 0.39 -10.93
CA LYS A 58 12.66 0.25 -9.76
C LYS A 58 11.63 -0.86 -10.02
N ASP A 59 11.83 -2.05 -9.47
CA ASP A 59 10.92 -3.20 -9.57
C ASP A 59 10.10 -3.36 -8.27
N ILE A 60 8.92 -2.73 -8.23
CA ILE A 60 7.99 -2.79 -7.09
C ILE A 60 6.70 -3.52 -7.46
N LYS A 61 6.02 -4.09 -6.45
CA LYS A 61 4.73 -4.76 -6.65
C LYS A 61 3.58 -3.76 -6.61
N LYS A 62 2.54 -3.93 -7.43
CA LYS A 62 1.29 -3.12 -7.34
C LYS A 62 0.68 -3.07 -5.93
N THR A 63 0.94 -4.09 -5.10
CA THR A 63 0.40 -4.23 -3.75
C THR A 63 1.28 -3.63 -2.67
N SER A 64 2.45 -3.06 -2.99
CA SER A 64 3.35 -2.47 -1.98
C SER A 64 2.93 -1.07 -1.53
N PHE A 65 1.89 -0.49 -2.12
CA PHE A 65 1.36 0.82 -1.76
C PHE A 65 -0.16 0.82 -1.94
N ASP A 66 -0.83 1.75 -1.28
CA ASP A 66 -2.29 1.90 -1.30
C ASP A 66 -2.76 2.93 -2.33
N CYS A 67 -1.98 4.00 -2.52
CA CYS A 67 -2.35 5.19 -3.28
C CYS A 67 -1.11 6.00 -3.70
N LEU A 68 -1.35 7.09 -4.42
CA LEU A 68 -0.33 8.02 -4.89
C LEU A 68 -0.58 9.41 -4.30
N HIS A 69 0.50 10.12 -3.99
CA HIS A 69 0.48 11.57 -3.83
C HIS A 69 1.11 12.18 -5.08
N ILE A 70 0.45 13.16 -5.68
CA ILE A 70 0.93 13.85 -6.88
C ILE A 70 1.13 15.30 -6.49
N GLU A 71 2.34 15.82 -6.70
CA GLU A 71 2.64 17.22 -6.39
C GLU A 71 1.65 18.17 -7.04
N LYS A 72 1.31 19.24 -6.31
CA LYS A 72 0.31 20.21 -6.75
C LYS A 72 0.71 20.81 -8.11
N GLY A 73 -0.20 20.71 -9.09
CA GLY A 73 -0.01 21.24 -10.44
C GLY A 73 0.61 20.27 -11.44
N ALA A 74 1.13 19.12 -10.99
CA ALA A 74 1.56 18.07 -11.90
C ALA A 74 0.34 17.44 -12.60
N ARG A 75 0.50 17.12 -13.89
CA ARG A 75 -0.52 16.44 -14.71
C ARG A 75 0.10 15.22 -15.35
N ILE A 76 -0.31 14.05 -14.90
CA ILE A 76 0.30 12.78 -15.29
C ILE A 76 -0.75 11.94 -16.00
N ASP A 77 -0.50 11.58 -17.27
CA ASP A 77 -1.33 10.60 -17.97
C ASP A 77 -0.76 9.21 -17.75
N PHE A 78 -1.38 8.42 -16.85
CA PHE A 78 -0.97 7.04 -16.60
C PHE A 78 -1.21 6.07 -17.76
N ARG A 79 -1.69 6.54 -18.91
CA ARG A 79 -1.77 5.78 -20.17
C ARG A 79 -0.60 6.08 -21.11
N ASP A 80 0.17 7.11 -20.82
CA ASP A 80 1.34 7.51 -21.60
C ASP A 80 2.64 7.28 -20.79
N PRO A 81 3.46 6.29 -21.17
CA PRO A 81 4.73 6.06 -20.50
C PRO A 81 5.69 7.26 -20.55
N ALA A 82 5.62 8.13 -21.57
CA ALA A 82 6.48 9.32 -21.64
C ALA A 82 6.10 10.34 -20.55
N SER A 83 4.80 10.64 -20.40
CA SER A 83 4.29 11.47 -19.30
C SER A 83 4.71 10.93 -17.92
N ILE A 84 4.58 9.63 -17.68
CA ILE A 84 4.99 9.04 -16.38
C ILE A 84 6.48 9.25 -16.12
N ARG A 85 7.35 9.02 -17.11
CA ARG A 85 8.81 9.19 -16.92
C ARG A 85 9.19 10.64 -16.67
N ALA A 86 8.58 11.58 -17.40
CA ALA A 86 8.85 13.00 -17.25
C ALA A 86 8.49 13.54 -15.86
N ASP A 87 7.43 13.00 -15.26
CA ASP A 87 6.88 13.48 -13.99
C ASP A 87 7.05 12.49 -12.83
N LEU A 88 7.81 11.40 -13.00
CA LEU A 88 7.92 10.36 -11.96
C LEU A 88 8.43 10.92 -10.63
N GLY A 89 9.36 11.88 -10.68
CA GLY A 89 9.90 12.54 -9.48
C GLY A 89 8.85 13.29 -8.65
N LYS A 90 7.71 13.64 -9.26
CA LYS A 90 6.58 14.34 -8.64
C LYS A 90 5.51 13.40 -8.09
N ILE A 91 5.76 12.09 -8.16
CA ILE A 91 4.88 11.05 -7.62
C ILE A 91 5.50 10.50 -6.36
N SER A 92 4.75 10.53 -5.26
CA SER A 92 5.03 9.72 -4.07
C SER A 92 4.09 8.52 -4.02
N PHE A 93 4.64 7.35 -3.68
CA PHE A 93 3.91 6.10 -3.49
C PHE A 93 3.60 5.95 -2.01
N VAL A 94 2.31 5.90 -1.68
CA VAL A 94 1.84 6.06 -0.30
C VAL A 94 1.22 4.76 0.23
N GLU A 95 1.77 4.27 1.33
CA GLU A 95 1.19 3.21 2.16
C GLU A 95 0.51 3.84 3.38
N ILE A 96 -0.76 3.52 3.61
CA ILE A 96 -1.58 4.10 4.69
C ILE A 96 -1.67 3.11 5.85
N LYS A 97 -1.22 3.53 7.04
CA LYS A 97 -1.42 2.83 8.31
C LYS A 97 -2.37 3.62 9.19
N THR A 98 -3.55 3.05 9.47
CA THR A 98 -4.58 3.72 10.27
C THR A 98 -4.62 3.23 11.70
N SER A 99 -4.91 4.14 12.64
CA SER A 99 -5.23 3.86 14.03
C SER A 99 -6.57 4.49 14.41
N SER A 100 -7.21 3.98 15.47
CA SER A 100 -8.41 4.58 16.08
C SER A 100 -8.28 4.59 17.60
N ARG A 101 -7.07 4.84 18.10
CA ARG A 101 -6.78 4.91 19.54
C ARG A 101 -6.86 6.37 20.00
N LEU A 102 -7.70 6.68 20.99
CA LEU A 102 -7.82 8.04 21.53
C LEU A 102 -6.56 8.51 22.26
N ASN A 103 -5.93 7.61 23.03
CA ASN A 103 -4.77 7.93 23.87
C ASN A 103 -3.43 7.75 23.15
N LEU A 104 -3.42 7.84 21.81
CA LEU A 104 -2.19 7.78 21.04
C LEU A 104 -1.66 9.19 20.84
N ALA A 105 -0.40 9.41 21.21
CA ALA A 105 0.25 10.72 21.07
C ALA A 105 0.29 11.15 19.59
N PRO A 106 0.27 12.47 19.29
CA PRO A 106 0.28 12.97 17.91
C PRO A 106 1.51 12.57 17.08
N ASP A 107 2.63 12.26 17.74
CA ASP A 107 3.87 11.75 17.16
C ASP A 107 3.90 10.22 17.03
N PHE A 108 2.77 9.57 17.35
CA PHE A 108 2.57 8.13 17.31
C PHE A 108 3.57 7.35 18.19
N ASP A 109 4.06 7.93 19.29
CA ASP A 109 4.85 7.16 20.27
C ASP A 109 4.09 5.91 20.71
N ARG A 110 4.81 4.79 20.77
CA ARG A 110 4.28 3.44 21.09
C ARG A 110 3.19 2.93 20.14
N TYR A 111 2.98 3.55 18.99
CA TYR A 111 2.17 2.95 17.93
C TYR A 111 2.87 1.72 17.35
N PHE A 112 2.10 0.65 17.16
CA PHE A 112 2.56 -0.56 16.48
C PHE A 112 1.85 -0.68 15.14
N CYS A 113 2.63 -0.84 14.07
CA CYS A 113 2.12 -1.11 12.73
C CYS A 113 2.85 -2.29 12.10
N SER A 114 2.17 -2.99 11.19
CA SER A 114 2.77 -4.05 10.38
C SER A 114 3.35 -3.47 9.11
N VAL A 115 4.59 -3.84 8.80
CA VAL A 115 5.24 -3.56 7.51
C VAL A 115 5.47 -4.87 6.78
N THR A 116 5.06 -4.96 5.50
CA THR A 116 5.29 -6.15 4.69
C THR A 116 6.65 -6.12 4.00
N GLN A 117 7.20 -7.27 3.61
CA GLN A 117 8.45 -7.32 2.85
C GLN A 117 8.37 -6.51 1.55
N SER A 118 7.22 -6.54 0.86
CA SER A 118 7.01 -5.74 -0.35
C SER A 118 7.01 -4.23 -0.08
N GLU A 119 6.58 -3.79 1.10
CA GLU A 119 6.65 -2.38 1.50
C GLU A 119 8.10 -1.98 1.80
N LEU A 120 8.86 -2.84 2.50
CA LEU A 120 10.30 -2.63 2.73
C LEU A 120 11.09 -2.54 1.42
N ASP A 121 10.87 -3.48 0.50
CA ASP A 121 11.56 -3.51 -0.79
C ASP A 121 11.20 -2.31 -1.66
N ALA A 122 9.93 -1.87 -1.64
CA ALA A 122 9.52 -0.65 -2.32
C ALA A 122 10.18 0.58 -1.70
N GLY A 123 10.21 0.69 -0.37
CA GLY A 123 10.89 1.77 0.34
C GLY A 123 12.37 1.87 0.00
N ARG A 124 13.08 0.74 -0.11
CA ARG A 124 14.51 0.71 -0.50
C ARG A 124 14.74 1.20 -1.93
N GLN A 125 13.87 0.83 -2.86
CA GLN A 125 14.05 1.15 -4.29
C GLN A 125 13.58 2.56 -4.65
N LEU A 126 12.54 3.05 -3.98
CA LEU A 126 11.95 4.36 -4.24
C LEU A 126 12.52 5.47 -3.35
N GLY A 127 13.17 5.12 -2.24
CA GLY A 127 13.77 6.09 -1.31
C GLY A 127 12.72 7.07 -0.77
N GLU A 128 12.99 8.37 -0.93
CA GLU A 128 12.12 9.46 -0.47
C GLU A 128 10.75 9.47 -1.15
N GLN A 129 10.62 8.85 -2.33
CA GLN A 129 9.34 8.78 -3.02
C GLN A 129 8.37 7.76 -2.41
N TYR A 130 8.83 6.88 -1.53
CA TYR A 130 7.94 5.94 -0.84
C TYR A 130 7.67 6.39 0.58
N VAL A 131 6.41 6.74 0.83
CA VAL A 131 6.00 7.36 2.08
C VAL A 131 4.95 6.50 2.78
N VAL A 132 5.12 6.32 4.08
CA VAL A 132 4.14 5.71 4.98
C VAL A 132 3.39 6.84 5.66
N LEU A 133 2.10 6.94 5.36
CA LEU A 133 1.17 7.83 6.05
C LEU A 133 0.59 7.09 7.25
N VAL A 134 0.98 7.50 8.45
CA VAL A 134 0.35 7.04 9.69
C VAL A 134 -0.75 8.02 10.06
N TYR A 135 -1.98 7.54 10.23
CA TYR A 135 -3.15 8.39 10.44
C TYR A 135 -4.02 7.90 11.61
N ASN A 136 -4.39 8.79 12.53
CA ASN A 136 -5.35 8.50 13.59
C ASN A 136 -6.75 8.99 13.19
N LEU A 137 -7.65 8.04 12.92
CA LEU A 137 -9.01 8.30 12.45
C LEU A 137 -9.88 9.06 13.46
N LEU A 138 -9.54 9.04 14.75
CA LEU A 138 -10.31 9.71 15.79
C LEU A 138 -9.82 11.13 16.06
N THR A 139 -8.50 11.34 16.09
CA THR A 139 -7.91 12.64 16.45
C THR A 139 -7.51 13.48 15.24
N GLY A 140 -7.41 12.88 14.05
CA GLY A 140 -6.87 13.53 12.86
C GLY A 140 -5.35 13.71 12.87
N ALA A 141 -4.66 13.27 13.94
CA ALA A 141 -3.20 13.27 13.98
C ALA A 141 -2.65 12.43 12.82
N ARG A 142 -1.58 12.91 12.20
CA ARG A 142 -0.97 12.26 11.04
C ARG A 142 0.54 12.50 10.97
N MET A 143 1.24 11.52 10.42
CA MET A 143 2.67 11.61 10.13
C MET A 143 2.96 11.03 8.76
N TRP A 144 3.80 11.74 8.02
CA TRP A 144 4.36 11.29 6.75
C TRP A 144 5.82 10.92 7.02
N LEU A 145 6.17 9.67 6.75
CA LEU A 145 7.51 9.15 6.99
C LEU A 145 7.98 8.37 5.77
N THR A 146 9.19 8.59 5.32
CA THR A 146 9.86 7.62 4.45
C THR A 146 10.00 6.28 5.17
N MET A 147 10.23 5.20 4.42
CA MET A 147 10.52 3.90 5.03
C MET A 147 11.77 3.99 5.94
N ALA A 148 12.78 4.76 5.55
CA ALA A 148 13.99 4.95 6.36
C ALA A 148 13.68 5.62 7.70
N GLU A 149 12.89 6.70 7.71
CA GLU A 149 12.51 7.40 8.93
C GLU A 149 11.60 6.54 9.82
N LEU A 150 10.67 5.79 9.23
CA LEU A 150 9.83 4.85 9.98
C LEU A 150 10.69 3.81 10.72
N MET A 151 11.67 3.23 10.01
CA MET A 151 12.57 2.23 10.58
C MET A 151 13.50 2.84 11.62
N ALA A 152 13.98 4.08 11.43
CA ALA A 152 14.80 4.79 12.42
C ALA A 152 14.04 5.08 13.73
N ARG A 153 12.71 5.25 13.66
CA ARG A 153 11.85 5.43 14.85
C ARG A 153 11.48 4.12 15.54
N ALA A 154 11.70 2.97 14.91
CA ALA A 154 11.26 1.69 15.44
C ALA A 154 12.08 1.30 16.69
N LYS A 155 11.42 1.33 17.86
CA LYS A 155 12.01 0.85 19.13
C LYS A 155 12.13 -0.67 19.18
N THR A 156 11.28 -1.39 18.45
CA THR A 156 11.27 -2.85 18.39
C THR A 156 10.76 -3.31 17.04
N VAL A 157 11.43 -4.30 16.45
CA VAL A 157 11.03 -4.94 15.19
C VAL A 157 10.92 -6.43 15.44
N THR A 158 9.75 -7.00 15.19
CA THR A 158 9.49 -8.43 15.36
C THR A 158 9.08 -9.04 14.02
N PRO A 159 9.86 -9.98 13.46
CA PRO A 159 9.48 -10.68 12.24
C PRO A 159 8.15 -11.42 12.41
N CYS A 160 7.28 -11.33 11.40
CA CYS A 160 6.00 -12.04 11.37
C CYS A 160 5.86 -12.83 10.07
N TYR A 161 5.45 -14.10 10.18
CA TYR A 161 5.21 -14.97 9.03
C TYR A 161 3.71 -15.19 8.86
N SER A 162 3.24 -15.02 7.63
CA SER A 162 1.86 -15.34 7.25
C SER A 162 1.87 -16.51 6.27
N VAL A 163 1.17 -17.59 6.61
CA VAL A 163 1.05 -18.79 5.77
C VAL A 163 -0.36 -18.85 5.18
N ARG A 164 -0.46 -19.22 3.91
CA ARG A 164 -1.72 -19.57 3.26
C ARG A 164 -1.64 -21.03 2.79
N LEU A 165 -2.56 -21.85 3.28
CA LEU A 165 -2.74 -23.26 2.88
C LEU A 165 -3.67 -23.39 1.66
#